data_AF-A0A1G2IDV6-F1
#
_entry.id   AF-A0A1G2IDV6-F1
#
_cell.length_a   1.000
_cell.length_b   1.000
_cell.length_c   1.000
_cell.angle_alpha   90.00
_cell.angle_beta   90.00
_cell.angle_gamma   90.00
#
_symmetry.space_group_name_H-M   'P 1'
#
loop_
_entity.id
_entity.type
_entity.pdbx_description
1 polymer ?
#
loop_
_entity_poly.entity_id
_entity_poly.type
_entity_poly.pdbx_seq_one_letter_code
_entity_poly.pdbx_strand_id
1 'polypeptide(L)'
;MESFDFKGLKIRYWTSSICSDKAIILCPGLPASSMSEERIATLVQRNFHVFYVLYPGYPDSSAVSFLSQNPATLISDFITLLRLKGIFGVSLNKFFLIGSSFGGSVVLNIQNADKIVAFSPVTDYKTLYKGHPNYNYETLKSYLTKNGYKINNTGWRKLRRGELFQHPTTFSKEKTLVVFSKNDNEINPVVLEKFLKLKNIASVRVNSDKHLSFKNVQLDIFENILEWLEKANNILWFNDTVDYCIKKIISNISSSLSAGLMGGSLASENLVLESDVDICLISDHNIFTTAKKIKNHKIETTIMSLGGYVRYIKNNIRGLCKLFGSKIVTNNQNSNKKIEKLRVRMMKKYKDIFLIFQLLEKTRMENIKFIDASSPLAIKKGVGGRRSLGFMTTTYNALNDIYNPSFWNTLELMIADGIIKRADKEHIEQFFTGLIRGKLGQKELKKLLKGNDKIINKYIDNCFLKRINKNYRLGLIIDKAKVSVRAKGFINDVVNACYSKNPQQLSKLADKYRNFKDALKRHVIFYFLALNNSLSLEIGELVAIHLANEYSMNNIRRNLVENDLTTAHKSLLHLLTKDPNSKVNYYAKKKLRKNDILRAEMIRYSG
;
A
#
# COMPACT_ATOMS: atom_id res chain seq x y z
N MET A 1 26.37 -19.03 12.14
CA MET A 1 25.65 -19.68 11.03
C MET A 1 24.57 -20.54 11.65
N GLU A 2 23.33 -20.38 11.20
CA GLU A 2 22.20 -21.18 11.65
C GLU A 2 21.67 -22.04 10.50
N SER A 3 20.96 -23.13 10.81
CA SER A 3 20.35 -24.01 9.80
C SER A 3 18.93 -24.33 10.18
N PHE A 4 18.02 -24.34 9.21
CA PHE A 4 16.62 -24.72 9.41
C PHE A 4 16.00 -25.26 8.12
N ASP A 5 14.85 -25.93 8.25
CA ASP A 5 14.14 -26.53 7.13
C ASP A 5 12.89 -25.74 6.74
N PHE A 6 12.59 -25.67 5.44
CA PHE A 6 11.36 -25.08 4.90
C PHE A 6 10.83 -25.92 3.74
N LYS A 7 9.72 -26.63 3.96
CA LYS A 7 9.06 -27.49 2.94
C LYS A 7 10.04 -28.46 2.24
N GLY A 8 11.01 -28.98 2.97
CA GLY A 8 12.05 -29.89 2.46
C GLY A 8 13.29 -29.21 1.87
N LEU A 9 13.33 -27.88 1.80
CA LEU A 9 14.57 -27.13 1.63
C LEU A 9 15.32 -27.09 2.96
N LYS A 10 16.61 -27.41 2.93
CA LYS A 10 17.51 -27.11 4.05
C LYS A 10 18.21 -25.79 3.78
N ILE A 11 18.10 -24.85 4.71
CA ILE A 11 18.55 -23.48 4.54
C ILE A 11 19.63 -23.19 5.57
N ARG A 12 20.80 -22.75 5.10
CA ARG A 12 21.84 -22.19 5.96
C ARG A 12 21.74 -20.68 5.92
N TYR A 13 21.86 -20.05 7.08
CA TYR A 13 21.63 -18.63 7.26
C TYR A 13 22.80 -17.93 7.95
N TRP A 14 23.19 -16.79 7.38
CA TRP A 14 24.15 -15.85 7.93
C TRP A 14 23.47 -14.50 8.12
N THR A 15 23.52 -14.02 9.36
CA THR A 15 22.97 -12.71 9.72
C THR A 15 23.94 -11.59 9.35
N SER A 16 23.39 -10.46 8.90
CA SER A 16 24.09 -9.19 8.86
C SER A 16 24.46 -8.76 10.29
N SER A 17 25.58 -8.06 10.46
CA SER A 17 26.02 -7.46 11.74
C SER A 17 25.26 -6.18 12.09
N ILE A 18 24.61 -5.56 11.10
CA ILE A 18 23.81 -4.33 11.23
C ILE A 18 22.34 -4.65 10.92
N CYS A 19 21.40 -3.90 11.50
CA CYS A 19 19.95 -3.97 11.24
C CYS A 19 19.65 -3.67 9.75
N SER A 20 19.72 -4.69 8.91
CA SER A 20 19.53 -4.60 7.46
C SER A 20 18.19 -5.21 7.07
N ASP A 21 17.53 -4.63 6.08
CA ASP A 21 16.32 -5.18 5.46
C ASP A 21 16.60 -5.90 4.13
N LYS A 22 17.88 -6.07 3.78
CA LYS A 22 18.34 -6.69 2.53
C LYS A 22 18.71 -8.15 2.73
N ALA A 23 18.21 -9.02 1.86
CA ALA A 23 18.51 -10.43 1.84
C ALA A 23 19.00 -10.90 0.46
N ILE A 24 19.97 -11.80 0.43
CA ILE A 24 20.40 -12.57 -0.74
C ILE A 24 20.06 -14.03 -0.51
N ILE A 25 19.35 -14.65 -1.45
CA ILE A 25 19.16 -16.10 -1.48
C ILE A 25 20.05 -16.68 -2.58
N LEU A 26 20.97 -17.54 -2.16
CA LEU A 26 21.92 -18.26 -2.99
C LEU A 26 21.34 -19.63 -3.37
N CYS A 27 21.14 -19.83 -4.67
CA CYS A 27 20.62 -21.05 -5.28
C CYS A 27 21.76 -21.78 -6.02
N PRO A 28 22.32 -22.87 -5.46
CA PRO A 28 23.48 -23.52 -6.05
C PRO A 28 23.14 -24.34 -7.32
N GLY A 29 24.19 -24.72 -8.04
CA GLY A 29 24.11 -25.68 -9.14
C GLY A 29 23.89 -27.12 -8.66
N LEU A 30 24.09 -28.09 -9.56
CA LEU A 30 24.07 -29.50 -9.23
C LEU A 30 25.46 -30.12 -9.42
N PRO A 31 25.99 -30.88 -8.43
CA PRO A 31 25.49 -30.97 -7.06
C PRO A 31 25.57 -29.60 -6.40
N ALA A 32 24.84 -29.43 -5.31
CA ALA A 32 25.00 -28.24 -4.48
C ALA A 32 26.45 -28.23 -3.97
N SER A 33 27.30 -27.43 -4.62
CA SER A 33 28.74 -27.43 -4.39
C SER A 33 29.09 -26.90 -2.99
N SER A 34 30.37 -27.03 -2.61
CA SER A 34 30.91 -26.28 -1.47
C SER A 34 30.72 -24.78 -1.68
N MET A 35 30.28 -24.10 -0.63
CA MET A 35 30.16 -22.64 -0.63
C MET A 35 31.54 -21.97 -0.57
N SER A 36 31.66 -20.76 -1.12
CA SER A 36 32.80 -19.87 -0.85
C SER A 36 32.49 -19.05 0.40
N GLU A 37 33.05 -19.44 1.54
CA GLU A 37 32.86 -18.73 2.82
C GLU A 37 33.32 -17.27 2.75
N GLU A 38 34.44 -17.03 2.06
CA GLU A 38 34.97 -15.69 1.80
C GLU A 38 33.92 -14.79 1.12
N ARG A 39 33.27 -15.26 0.04
CA ARG A 39 32.25 -14.47 -0.65
C ARG A 39 30.99 -14.27 0.18
N ILE A 40 30.60 -15.26 1.00
CA ILE A 40 29.51 -15.06 1.96
C ILE A 40 29.89 -13.95 2.94
N ALA A 41 31.12 -13.98 3.46
CA ALA A 41 31.61 -12.96 4.38
C ALA A 41 31.56 -11.57 3.73
N THR A 42 31.96 -11.44 2.46
CA THR A 42 31.80 -10.19 1.69
C THR A 42 30.34 -9.74 1.61
N LEU A 43 29.40 -10.64 1.32
CA LEU A 43 27.97 -10.31 1.29
C LEU A 43 27.45 -9.85 2.66
N VAL A 44 27.86 -10.52 3.74
CA VAL A 44 27.49 -10.15 5.11
C VAL A 44 28.08 -8.78 5.48
N GLN A 45 29.34 -8.51 5.13
CA GLN A 45 30.00 -7.22 5.32
C GLN A 45 29.33 -6.09 4.53
N ARG A 46 28.73 -6.40 3.38
CA ARG A 46 27.87 -5.48 2.60
C ARG A 46 26.44 -5.35 3.15
N ASN A 47 26.22 -5.81 4.38
CA ASN A 47 24.95 -5.77 5.10
C ASN A 47 23.84 -6.55 4.41
N PHE A 48 24.12 -7.72 3.86
CA PHE A 48 23.08 -8.65 3.39
C PHE A 48 22.87 -9.78 4.40
N HIS A 49 21.60 -10.09 4.66
CA HIS A 49 21.21 -11.40 5.20
C HIS A 49 21.39 -12.44 4.10
N VAL A 50 22.16 -13.50 4.35
CA VAL A 50 22.47 -14.49 3.31
C VAL A 50 21.80 -15.82 3.63
N PHE A 51 21.04 -16.34 2.67
CA PHE A 51 20.37 -17.63 2.74
C PHE A 51 20.96 -18.55 1.68
N TYR A 52 21.58 -19.65 2.07
CA TYR A 52 22.02 -20.69 1.13
C TYR A 52 21.06 -21.86 1.15
N VAL A 53 20.55 -22.20 -0.02
CA VAL A 53 19.50 -23.21 -0.17
C VAL A 53 20.09 -24.53 -0.64
N LEU A 54 19.74 -25.61 0.07
CA LEU A 54 19.93 -26.99 -0.37
C LEU A 54 18.57 -27.55 -0.79
N TYR A 55 18.46 -27.97 -2.05
CA TYR A 55 17.22 -28.50 -2.61
C TYR A 55 16.77 -29.80 -1.93
N PRO A 56 15.47 -30.16 -1.98
CA PRO A 56 15.00 -31.42 -1.44
C PRO A 56 15.71 -32.59 -2.13
N GLY A 57 15.98 -33.66 -1.39
CA GLY A 57 16.60 -34.86 -1.93
C GLY A 57 18.12 -34.76 -2.15
N TYR A 58 18.76 -33.63 -1.83
CA TYR A 58 20.22 -33.56 -1.63
C TYR A 58 20.59 -34.32 -0.33
N PRO A 59 21.81 -34.91 -0.21
CA PRO A 59 22.25 -35.52 1.03
C PRO A 59 22.01 -34.62 2.25
N ASP A 60 21.40 -35.19 3.28
CA ASP A 60 21.08 -34.53 4.54
C ASP A 60 20.17 -33.29 4.44
N SER A 61 19.47 -33.07 3.31
CA SER A 61 18.56 -31.93 3.15
C SER A 61 17.11 -32.25 3.50
N SER A 62 16.58 -33.42 3.12
CA SER A 62 15.26 -33.90 3.53
C SER A 62 14.98 -35.33 3.08
N ALA A 63 13.93 -35.95 3.64
CA ALA A 63 13.36 -37.20 3.14
C ALA A 63 12.58 -37.04 1.80
N VAL A 64 12.32 -35.79 1.39
CA VAL A 64 11.54 -35.47 0.19
C VAL A 64 12.43 -35.64 -1.04
N SER A 65 11.96 -36.37 -2.06
CA SER A 65 12.72 -36.55 -3.30
C SER A 65 12.92 -35.24 -4.05
N PHE A 66 14.09 -35.08 -4.68
CA PHE A 66 14.40 -33.97 -5.57
C PHE A 66 13.41 -33.93 -6.74
N LEU A 67 12.96 -32.73 -7.10
CA LEU A 67 11.97 -32.44 -8.16
C LEU A 67 10.55 -33.01 -7.96
N SER A 68 10.26 -33.52 -6.76
CA SER A 68 8.88 -33.80 -6.34
C SER A 68 8.01 -32.53 -6.37
N GLN A 69 8.63 -31.38 -6.08
CA GLN A 69 8.06 -30.05 -6.20
C GLN A 69 8.93 -29.17 -7.10
N ASN A 70 8.36 -28.10 -7.65
CA ASN A 70 9.10 -27.13 -8.44
C ASN A 70 10.01 -26.28 -7.52
N PRO A 71 11.36 -26.30 -7.68
CA PRO A 71 12.24 -25.55 -6.82
C PRO A 71 12.02 -24.03 -6.87
N ALA A 72 11.65 -23.47 -8.02
CA ALA A 72 11.37 -22.03 -8.15
C ALA A 72 10.16 -21.63 -7.29
N THR A 73 9.11 -22.46 -7.26
CA THR A 73 7.96 -22.26 -6.38
C THR A 73 8.34 -22.32 -4.91
N LEU A 74 9.17 -23.27 -4.51
CA LEU A 74 9.64 -23.38 -3.11
C LEU A 74 10.41 -22.14 -2.65
N ILE A 75 11.32 -21.62 -3.48
CA ILE A 75 12.07 -20.39 -3.15
C ILE A 75 11.15 -19.16 -3.15
N SER A 76 10.21 -19.08 -4.10
CA SER A 76 9.20 -18.00 -4.14
C SER A 76 8.34 -17.99 -2.87
N ASP A 77 7.89 -19.16 -2.42
CA ASP A 77 7.17 -19.32 -1.15
C ASP A 77 8.04 -18.93 0.05
N PHE A 78 9.33 -19.25 0.01
CA PHE A 78 10.28 -18.89 1.06
C PHE A 78 10.51 -17.38 1.14
N ILE A 79 10.73 -16.69 0.02
CA ILE A 79 10.78 -15.21 -0.03
C ILE A 79 9.50 -14.63 0.58
N THR A 80 8.35 -15.17 0.18
CA THR A 80 7.05 -14.73 0.71
C THR A 80 7.02 -14.90 2.22
N LEU A 81 7.40 -16.06 2.76
CA LEU A 81 7.47 -16.29 4.21
C LEU A 81 8.35 -15.26 4.92
N LEU A 82 9.55 -15.01 4.40
CA LEU A 82 10.51 -14.07 4.99
C LEU A 82 10.01 -12.62 4.95
N ARG A 83 9.34 -12.18 3.87
CA ARG A 83 8.65 -10.88 3.83
C ARG A 83 7.57 -10.76 4.90
N LEU A 84 6.87 -11.85 5.21
CA LEU A 84 5.75 -11.86 6.16
C LEU A 84 6.21 -11.86 7.62
N LYS A 85 7.16 -12.74 7.95
CA LYS A 85 7.55 -13.02 9.34
C LYS A 85 8.89 -12.40 9.73
N GLY A 86 9.64 -11.90 8.75
CA GLY A 86 11.04 -11.65 8.94
C GLY A 86 11.79 -12.93 9.29
N ILE A 87 12.97 -12.77 9.88
CA ILE A 87 13.72 -13.85 10.49
C ILE A 87 14.39 -13.34 11.77
N PHE A 88 14.29 -14.09 12.88
CA PHE A 88 14.84 -13.71 14.18
C PHE A 88 14.52 -12.26 14.62
N GLY A 89 13.30 -11.79 14.35
CA GLY A 89 12.85 -10.43 14.70
C GLY A 89 13.32 -9.33 13.74
N VAL A 90 14.07 -9.67 12.69
CA VAL A 90 14.50 -8.74 11.63
C VAL A 90 13.50 -8.77 10.46
N SER A 91 12.99 -7.61 10.07
CA SER A 91 12.14 -7.47 8.88
C SER A 91 13.01 -7.40 7.63
N LEU A 92 12.73 -8.26 6.65
CA LEU A 92 13.43 -8.29 5.37
C LEU A 92 12.48 -7.84 4.27
N ASN A 93 12.87 -6.81 3.52
CA ASN A 93 12.02 -6.17 2.51
C ASN A 93 12.60 -6.27 1.09
N LYS A 94 13.92 -6.42 0.96
CA LYS A 94 14.61 -6.54 -0.33
C LYS A 94 15.22 -7.92 -0.47
N PHE A 95 14.86 -8.64 -1.53
CA PHE A 95 15.29 -10.00 -1.81
C PHE A 95 15.99 -10.07 -3.15
N PHE A 96 17.28 -10.35 -3.10
CA PHE A 96 18.10 -10.57 -4.27
C PHE A 96 18.33 -12.07 -4.43
N LEU A 97 18.30 -12.55 -5.67
CA LEU A 97 18.56 -13.94 -5.98
C LEU A 97 19.85 -14.07 -6.77
N ILE A 98 20.68 -15.03 -6.37
CA ILE A 98 21.87 -15.42 -7.13
C ILE A 98 21.81 -16.92 -7.36
N GLY A 99 21.74 -17.33 -8.62
CA GLY A 99 21.67 -18.72 -9.02
C GLY A 99 22.88 -19.13 -9.87
N SER A 100 23.38 -20.36 -9.72
CA SER A 100 24.44 -20.92 -10.59
C SER A 100 23.96 -22.18 -11.30
N SER A 101 24.29 -22.36 -12.57
CA SER A 101 23.95 -23.57 -13.35
C SER A 101 22.45 -23.91 -13.25
N PHE A 102 22.08 -25.08 -12.72
CA PHE A 102 20.70 -25.44 -12.36
C PHE A 102 20.00 -24.37 -11.50
N GLY A 103 20.67 -23.86 -10.46
CA GLY A 103 20.13 -22.79 -9.62
C GLY A 103 19.94 -21.48 -10.38
N GLY A 104 20.73 -21.25 -11.43
CA GLY A 104 20.53 -20.16 -12.39
C GLY A 104 19.17 -20.26 -13.08
N SER A 105 18.80 -21.47 -13.52
CA SER A 105 17.49 -21.75 -14.10
C SER A 105 16.36 -21.55 -13.08
N VAL A 106 16.58 -21.97 -11.83
CA VAL A 106 15.62 -21.77 -10.74
C VAL A 106 15.33 -20.28 -10.54
N VAL A 107 16.36 -19.44 -10.40
CA VAL A 107 16.17 -18.02 -10.12
C VAL A 107 15.54 -17.25 -11.27
N LEU A 108 15.81 -17.65 -12.53
CA LEU A 108 15.14 -17.07 -13.70
C LEU A 108 13.62 -17.35 -13.73
N ASN A 109 13.14 -18.32 -12.96
CA ASN A 109 11.72 -18.69 -12.89
C ASN A 109 11.01 -18.12 -11.65
N ILE A 110 11.63 -17.17 -10.93
CA ILE A 110 11.07 -16.54 -9.74
C ILE A 110 10.74 -15.08 -10.02
N GLN A 111 9.51 -14.66 -9.70
CA GLN A 111 9.04 -13.30 -10.03
C GLN A 111 9.04 -12.32 -8.85
N ASN A 112 8.96 -12.81 -7.61
CA ASN A 112 8.82 -11.98 -6.40
C ASN A 112 10.17 -11.57 -5.75
N ALA A 113 11.30 -11.86 -6.39
CA ALA A 113 12.59 -11.26 -6.07
C ALA A 113 12.68 -9.82 -6.58
N ASP A 114 13.55 -8.99 -6.03
CA ASP A 114 13.78 -7.61 -6.45
C ASP A 114 14.78 -7.52 -7.60
N LYS A 115 15.88 -8.28 -7.53
CA LYS A 115 16.80 -8.53 -8.66
C LYS A 115 17.31 -9.96 -8.67
N ILE A 116 17.71 -10.42 -9.84
CA ILE A 116 18.16 -11.78 -10.12
C ILE A 116 19.49 -11.72 -10.88
N VAL A 117 20.45 -12.49 -10.40
CA VAL A 117 21.70 -12.78 -11.10
C VAL A 117 21.76 -14.27 -11.35
N ALA A 118 21.93 -14.68 -12.60
CA ALA A 118 22.07 -16.08 -12.97
C ALA A 118 23.43 -16.32 -13.66
N PHE A 119 24.26 -17.16 -13.05
CA PHE A 119 25.52 -17.63 -13.61
C PHE A 119 25.31 -18.88 -14.45
N SER A 120 25.74 -18.83 -15.71
CA SER A 120 25.65 -19.93 -16.70
C SER A 120 24.37 -20.78 -16.56
N PRO A 121 23.15 -20.19 -16.65
CA PRO A 121 21.91 -20.91 -16.37
C PRO A 121 21.60 -21.96 -17.44
N VAL A 122 21.01 -23.09 -17.03
CA VAL A 122 20.44 -24.06 -17.97
C VAL A 122 19.12 -23.54 -18.52
N THR A 123 19.08 -23.12 -19.78
CA THR A 123 17.85 -22.58 -20.39
C THR A 123 17.03 -23.63 -21.12
N ASP A 124 17.66 -24.70 -21.58
CA ASP A 124 17.02 -25.85 -22.22
C ASP A 124 17.72 -27.17 -21.82
N TYR A 125 17.01 -27.96 -21.02
CA TYR A 125 17.48 -29.26 -20.54
C TYR A 125 17.50 -30.34 -21.64
N LYS A 126 16.79 -30.15 -22.76
CA LYS A 126 16.85 -31.08 -23.90
C LYS A 126 18.16 -30.95 -24.67
N THR A 127 18.75 -29.76 -24.67
CA THR A 127 20.01 -29.45 -25.37
C THR A 127 21.23 -29.61 -24.49
N LEU A 128 21.05 -29.71 -23.17
CA LEU A 128 22.13 -29.99 -22.20
C LEU A 128 22.96 -31.23 -22.60
N TYR A 129 22.36 -32.16 -23.34
CA TYR A 129 22.95 -33.46 -23.70
C TYR A 129 23.57 -33.54 -25.10
N LYS A 130 23.57 -32.44 -25.87
CA LYS A 130 23.83 -32.50 -27.33
C LYS A 130 25.20 -31.96 -27.76
N GLY A 131 25.98 -31.40 -26.84
CA GLY A 131 27.20 -30.65 -27.18
C GLY A 131 28.53 -31.38 -26.98
N HIS A 132 28.57 -32.43 -26.15
CA HIS A 132 29.82 -33.12 -25.82
C HIS A 132 29.52 -34.58 -25.44
N PRO A 133 30.23 -35.59 -25.99
CA PRO A 133 29.91 -37.02 -25.79
C PRO A 133 29.80 -37.44 -24.32
N ASN A 134 30.63 -36.82 -23.47
CA ASN A 134 30.69 -37.08 -22.02
C ASN A 134 29.57 -36.41 -21.20
N TYR A 135 28.77 -35.52 -21.79
CA TYR A 135 27.71 -34.79 -21.11
C TYR A 135 26.37 -35.13 -21.75
N ASN A 136 25.76 -36.21 -21.26
CA ASN A 136 24.48 -36.72 -21.73
C ASN A 136 23.57 -37.06 -20.54
N TYR A 137 22.34 -37.51 -20.81
CA TYR A 137 21.34 -37.76 -19.76
C TYR A 137 21.81 -38.85 -18.77
N GLU A 138 22.47 -39.90 -19.26
CA GLU A 138 22.96 -40.98 -18.41
C GLU A 138 24.15 -40.54 -17.57
N THR A 139 25.04 -39.68 -18.09
CA THR A 139 26.14 -39.12 -17.29
C THR A 139 25.63 -38.14 -16.23
N LEU A 140 24.61 -37.32 -16.52
CA LEU A 140 23.93 -36.50 -15.50
C LEU A 140 23.24 -37.38 -14.45
N LYS A 141 22.54 -38.43 -14.88
CA LYS A 141 21.84 -39.36 -13.98
C LYS A 141 22.81 -40.07 -13.04
N SER A 142 23.89 -40.62 -13.59
CA SER A 142 24.99 -41.22 -12.84
C SER A 142 25.61 -40.20 -11.88
N TYR A 143 25.88 -38.99 -12.35
CA TYR A 143 26.46 -37.93 -11.55
C TYR A 143 25.60 -37.54 -10.34
N LEU A 144 24.31 -37.27 -10.54
CA LEU A 144 23.40 -36.92 -9.44
C LEU A 144 23.23 -38.08 -8.45
N THR A 145 23.17 -39.31 -8.95
CA THR A 145 23.04 -40.51 -8.11
C THR A 145 24.30 -40.76 -7.28
N LYS A 146 25.49 -40.62 -7.89
CA LYS A 146 26.79 -40.70 -7.19
C LYS A 146 26.97 -39.61 -6.14
N ASN A 147 26.38 -38.43 -6.36
CA ASN A 147 26.32 -37.34 -5.39
C ASN A 147 25.12 -37.44 -4.41
N GLY A 148 24.46 -38.60 -4.35
CA GLY A 148 23.46 -38.91 -3.32
C GLY A 148 22.09 -38.24 -3.50
N TYR A 149 21.78 -37.72 -4.70
CA TYR A 149 20.46 -37.15 -4.95
C TYR A 149 19.38 -38.24 -5.02
N LYS A 150 18.35 -38.10 -4.18
CA LYS A 150 17.16 -38.97 -4.19
C LYS A 150 16.13 -38.43 -5.19
N ILE A 151 16.08 -39.01 -6.40
CA ILE A 151 15.16 -38.59 -7.46
C ILE A 151 14.23 -39.74 -7.84
N ASN A 152 12.92 -39.48 -7.84
CA ASN A 152 11.92 -40.47 -8.25
C ASN A 152 11.73 -40.49 -9.78
N ASN A 153 11.03 -41.53 -10.29
CA ASN A 153 10.79 -41.70 -11.72
C ASN A 153 10.14 -40.47 -12.38
N THR A 154 9.25 -39.77 -11.66
CA THR A 154 8.62 -38.54 -12.14
C THR A 154 9.63 -37.41 -12.31
N GLY A 155 10.54 -37.21 -11.35
CA GLY A 155 11.62 -36.23 -11.43
C GLY A 155 12.58 -36.52 -12.59
N TRP A 156 12.98 -37.79 -12.76
CA TRP A 156 13.80 -38.24 -13.88
C TRP A 156 13.14 -37.97 -15.24
N ARG A 157 11.84 -38.22 -15.34
CA ARG A 157 11.04 -37.94 -16.54
C ARG A 157 10.99 -36.44 -16.85
N LYS A 158 10.79 -35.57 -15.84
CA LYS A 158 10.80 -34.11 -16.02
C LYS A 158 12.15 -33.61 -16.55
N LEU A 159 13.27 -34.10 -15.99
CA LEU A 159 14.62 -33.79 -16.47
C LEU A 159 14.84 -34.21 -17.92
N ARG A 160 14.46 -35.46 -18.26
CA ARG A 160 14.61 -36.00 -19.62
C ARG A 160 13.77 -35.24 -20.65
N ARG A 161 12.56 -34.81 -20.28
CA ARG A 161 11.65 -34.07 -21.17
C ARG A 161 11.89 -32.56 -21.18
N GLY A 162 12.73 -32.03 -20.30
CA GLY A 162 12.94 -30.59 -20.13
C GLY A 162 11.70 -29.84 -19.62
N GLU A 163 10.82 -30.51 -18.89
CA GLU A 163 9.54 -29.96 -18.39
C GLU A 163 9.68 -29.36 -16.97
N LEU A 164 10.88 -28.90 -16.61
CA LEU A 164 11.17 -28.40 -15.25
C LEU A 164 10.67 -26.98 -15.02
N PHE A 165 10.87 -26.12 -16.02
CA PHE A 165 10.64 -24.70 -15.89
C PHE A 165 9.90 -24.16 -17.11
N GLN A 166 8.93 -23.29 -16.85
CA GLN A 166 8.26 -22.49 -17.87
C GLN A 166 8.77 -21.06 -17.72
N HIS A 167 9.85 -20.74 -18.43
CA HIS A 167 10.46 -19.42 -18.35
C HIS A 167 9.43 -18.32 -18.65
N PRO A 168 9.41 -17.21 -17.89
CA PRO A 168 8.55 -16.07 -18.18
C PRO A 168 8.58 -15.63 -19.65
N THR A 169 7.45 -15.14 -20.15
CA THR A 169 7.36 -14.61 -21.51
C THR A 169 8.27 -13.39 -21.70
N THR A 170 8.37 -12.55 -20.68
CA THR A 170 9.16 -11.31 -20.66
C THR A 170 9.98 -11.20 -19.38
N PHE A 171 11.22 -10.71 -19.51
CA PHE A 171 12.08 -10.34 -18.40
C PHE A 171 12.33 -8.83 -18.39
N SER A 172 12.55 -8.24 -17.22
CA SER A 172 13.00 -6.85 -17.11
C SER A 172 14.53 -6.81 -17.08
N LYS A 173 15.15 -6.08 -18.02
CA LYS A 173 16.60 -5.89 -18.08
C LYS A 173 17.20 -5.25 -16.84
N GLU A 174 16.41 -4.42 -16.15
CA GLU A 174 16.83 -3.74 -14.92
C GLU A 174 16.82 -4.68 -13.70
N LYS A 175 16.12 -5.82 -13.83
CA LYS A 175 15.88 -6.79 -12.77
C LYS A 175 16.67 -8.07 -12.94
N THR A 176 17.05 -8.44 -14.16
CA THR A 176 17.63 -9.74 -14.47
C THR A 176 18.95 -9.59 -15.21
N LEU A 177 20.01 -10.09 -14.60
CA LEU A 177 21.36 -10.14 -15.17
C LEU A 177 21.79 -11.60 -15.33
N VAL A 178 22.26 -11.97 -16.51
CA VAL A 178 22.86 -13.28 -16.78
C VAL A 178 24.36 -13.12 -17.05
N VAL A 179 25.19 -13.88 -16.33
CA VAL A 179 26.64 -13.86 -16.48
C VAL A 179 27.10 -15.23 -16.92
N PHE A 180 27.79 -15.32 -18.05
CA PHE A 180 28.17 -16.62 -18.61
C PHE A 180 29.53 -16.56 -19.29
N SER A 181 30.18 -17.71 -19.35
CA SER A 181 31.44 -17.88 -20.06
C SER A 181 31.20 -18.07 -21.56
N LYS A 182 32.04 -17.45 -22.40
CA LYS A 182 31.99 -17.61 -23.86
C LYS A 182 32.47 -19.00 -24.32
N ASN A 183 33.30 -19.67 -23.52
CA ASN A 183 33.87 -20.99 -23.80
C ASN A 183 33.39 -22.01 -22.75
N ASP A 184 32.13 -21.89 -22.31
CA ASP A 184 31.53 -22.79 -21.33
C ASP A 184 31.31 -24.18 -21.96
N ASN A 185 32.00 -25.20 -21.43
CA ASN A 185 31.92 -26.57 -21.94
C ASN A 185 30.70 -27.34 -21.41
N GLU A 186 29.99 -26.82 -20.40
CA GLU A 186 28.80 -27.44 -19.82
C GLU A 186 27.51 -26.84 -20.38
N ILE A 187 27.50 -25.54 -20.67
CA ILE A 187 26.35 -24.83 -21.23
C ILE A 187 26.72 -24.27 -22.60
N ASN A 188 26.00 -24.68 -23.65
CA ASN A 188 26.24 -24.17 -24.99
C ASN A 188 25.99 -22.64 -25.04
N PRO A 189 27.05 -21.82 -25.22
CA PRO A 189 26.94 -20.36 -25.12
C PRO A 189 26.13 -19.77 -26.28
N VAL A 190 26.15 -20.40 -27.47
CA VAL A 190 25.38 -19.96 -28.64
C VAL A 190 23.87 -20.12 -28.38
N VAL A 191 23.46 -21.24 -27.77
CA VAL A 191 22.06 -21.49 -27.40
C VAL A 191 21.62 -20.52 -26.31
N LEU A 192 22.44 -20.31 -25.28
CA LEU A 192 22.16 -19.36 -24.20
C LEU A 192 22.01 -17.93 -24.74
N GLU A 193 22.91 -17.47 -25.60
CA GLU A 193 22.82 -16.13 -26.20
C GLU A 193 21.55 -15.93 -27.02
N LYS A 194 21.15 -16.93 -27.80
CA LYS A 194 19.89 -16.89 -28.56
C LYS A 194 18.70 -16.76 -27.60
N PHE A 195 18.70 -17.50 -26.50
CA PHE A 195 17.67 -17.37 -25.46
C PHE A 195 17.66 -15.97 -24.83
N LEU A 196 18.82 -15.43 -24.45
CA LEU A 196 18.93 -14.12 -23.81
C LEU A 196 18.45 -12.99 -24.72
N LYS A 197 18.80 -13.05 -26.01
CA LYS A 197 18.31 -12.10 -27.03
C LYS A 197 16.80 -12.21 -27.21
N LEU A 198 16.27 -13.42 -27.37
CA LEU A 198 14.83 -13.68 -27.54
C LEU A 198 14.02 -13.18 -26.33
N LYS A 199 14.56 -13.35 -25.13
CA LYS A 199 13.92 -12.96 -23.86
C LYS A 199 14.24 -11.54 -23.40
N ASN A 200 15.06 -10.82 -24.17
CA ASN A 200 15.48 -9.45 -23.90
C ASN A 200 16.12 -9.29 -22.49
N ILE A 201 16.98 -10.23 -22.10
CA ILE A 201 17.63 -10.27 -20.77
C ILE A 201 18.99 -9.54 -20.83
N ALA A 202 19.34 -8.77 -19.78
CA ALA A 202 20.67 -8.17 -19.69
C ALA A 202 21.73 -9.25 -19.43
N SER A 203 22.89 -9.16 -20.08
CA SER A 203 23.93 -10.18 -19.90
C SER A 203 25.35 -9.64 -19.95
N VAL A 204 26.24 -10.32 -19.23
CA VAL A 204 27.69 -10.11 -19.22
C VAL A 204 28.34 -11.39 -19.71
N ARG A 205 29.09 -11.27 -20.80
CA ARG A 205 29.87 -12.38 -21.36
C ARG A 205 31.30 -12.28 -20.84
N VAL A 206 31.83 -13.38 -20.31
CA VAL A 206 33.18 -13.46 -19.73
C VAL A 206 34.08 -14.32 -20.61
N ASN A 207 35.32 -13.88 -20.79
CA ASN A 207 36.36 -14.67 -21.45
C ASN A 207 37.01 -15.64 -20.45
N SER A 208 36.43 -16.83 -20.31
CA SER A 208 36.88 -17.89 -19.40
C SER A 208 36.64 -19.23 -20.09
N ASP A 209 37.38 -20.28 -19.73
CA ASP A 209 37.10 -21.66 -20.18
C ASP A 209 36.37 -22.47 -19.11
N LYS A 210 35.99 -21.81 -18.00
CA LYS A 210 35.31 -22.43 -16.86
C LYS A 210 33.81 -22.19 -16.92
N HIS A 211 33.04 -23.21 -16.54
CA HIS A 211 31.64 -23.06 -16.20
C HIS A 211 31.49 -22.11 -15.00
N LEU A 212 30.72 -21.04 -15.16
CA LEU A 212 30.64 -19.97 -14.16
C LEU A 212 29.63 -20.29 -13.05
N SER A 213 30.01 -19.91 -11.84
CA SER A 213 29.21 -20.03 -10.63
C SER A 213 29.54 -18.90 -9.67
N PHE A 214 28.71 -18.75 -8.64
CA PHE A 214 28.98 -17.84 -7.53
C PHE A 214 30.35 -18.08 -6.88
N LYS A 215 30.88 -19.30 -6.91
CA LYS A 215 32.16 -19.66 -6.28
C LYS A 215 33.37 -19.18 -7.08
N ASN A 216 33.28 -19.18 -8.41
CA ASN A 216 34.45 -19.05 -9.28
C ASN A 216 34.38 -17.87 -10.28
N VAL A 217 33.32 -17.07 -10.28
CA VAL A 217 33.29 -15.82 -11.06
C VAL A 217 34.41 -14.88 -10.60
N GLN A 218 35.08 -14.18 -11.51
CA GLN A 218 36.19 -13.27 -11.18
C GLN A 218 35.76 -12.19 -10.17
N LEU A 219 36.69 -11.74 -9.31
CA LEU A 219 36.38 -10.84 -8.19
C LEU A 219 35.86 -9.47 -8.65
N ASP A 220 36.45 -8.91 -9.70
CA ASP A 220 36.00 -7.66 -10.33
C ASP A 220 34.57 -7.76 -10.86
N ILE A 221 34.22 -8.88 -11.51
CA ILE A 221 32.85 -9.14 -11.97
C ILE A 221 31.92 -9.31 -10.77
N PHE A 222 32.37 -10.00 -9.71
CA PHE A 222 31.58 -10.16 -8.49
C PHE A 222 31.27 -8.80 -7.84
N GLU A 223 32.25 -7.93 -7.68
CA GLU A 223 32.05 -6.58 -7.14
C GLU A 223 31.10 -5.75 -8.02
N ASN A 224 31.25 -5.80 -9.34
CA ASN A 224 30.33 -5.14 -10.27
C ASN A 224 28.88 -5.65 -10.14
N ILE A 225 28.70 -6.94 -9.87
CA ILE A 225 27.39 -7.52 -9.58
C ILE A 225 26.84 -6.99 -8.27
N LEU A 226 27.66 -6.87 -7.22
CA LEU A 226 27.22 -6.31 -5.94
C LEU A 226 26.79 -4.85 -6.10
N GLU A 227 27.59 -4.05 -6.80
CA GLU A 227 27.20 -2.68 -7.13
C GLU A 227 25.90 -2.64 -7.93
N TRP A 228 25.73 -3.53 -8.91
CA TRP A 228 24.50 -3.59 -9.68
C TRP A 228 23.30 -3.98 -8.81
N LEU A 229 23.45 -4.92 -7.88
CA LEU A 229 22.40 -5.28 -6.91
C LEU A 229 22.05 -4.08 -6.01
N GLU A 230 23.06 -3.32 -5.59
CA GLU A 230 22.93 -2.15 -4.71
C GLU A 230 22.42 -0.89 -5.41
N LYS A 231 22.69 -0.72 -6.71
CA LYS A 231 22.18 0.36 -7.58
C LYS A 231 20.67 0.20 -7.71
N ALA A 232 19.97 0.77 -6.73
CA ALA A 232 18.53 0.82 -6.70
C ALA A 232 18.03 1.80 -7.77
N ASN A 233 17.61 1.27 -8.92
CA ASN A 233 16.44 1.87 -9.54
C ASN A 233 15.31 1.76 -8.51
N ASN A 234 14.53 2.84 -8.38
CA ASN A 234 13.36 3.03 -7.53
C ASN A 234 12.27 1.95 -7.73
N ILE A 235 12.58 0.67 -7.55
CA ILE A 235 11.63 -0.43 -7.64
C ILE A 235 11.04 -0.60 -6.24
N LEU A 236 10.01 0.21 -6.03
CA LEU A 236 9.13 0.37 -4.88
C LEU A 236 8.22 -0.85 -4.66
N TRP A 237 8.48 -1.78 -3.72
CA TRP A 237 7.42 -2.70 -3.27
C TRP A 237 7.52 -3.10 -1.79
N PHE A 238 6.97 -2.25 -0.92
CA PHE A 238 6.74 -2.49 0.52
C PHE A 238 5.45 -3.31 0.81
N ASN A 239 4.99 -4.16 -0.12
CA ASN A 239 3.56 -4.27 -0.41
C ASN A 239 2.85 -5.61 -0.13
N ASP A 240 3.40 -6.61 0.59
CA ASP A 240 2.78 -7.97 0.57
C ASP A 240 2.20 -8.55 1.87
N THR A 241 2.55 -8.07 3.07
CA THR A 241 2.10 -8.70 4.33
C THR A 241 0.64 -8.38 4.68
N VAL A 242 0.25 -7.12 4.53
CA VAL A 242 -1.15 -6.68 4.69
C VAL A 242 -1.99 -7.07 3.47
N ASP A 243 -1.38 -7.03 2.28
CA ASP A 243 -1.97 -7.56 1.06
C ASP A 243 -2.28 -9.05 1.24
N TYR A 244 -1.53 -9.90 1.96
CA TYR A 244 -1.89 -11.31 2.12
C TYR A 244 -3.11 -11.57 3.02
N CYS A 245 -3.21 -10.95 4.21
CA CYS A 245 -4.40 -11.12 5.06
C CYS A 245 -5.66 -10.54 4.39
N ILE A 246 -5.50 -9.42 3.70
CA ILE A 246 -6.59 -8.79 2.97
C ILE A 246 -6.85 -9.53 1.66
N LYS A 247 -5.85 -10.05 0.93
CA LYS A 247 -6.00 -10.97 -0.22
C LYS A 247 -6.60 -12.28 0.21
N LYS A 248 -6.41 -12.78 1.44
CA LYS A 248 -7.06 -13.99 1.95
C LYS A 248 -8.54 -13.74 2.27
N ILE A 249 -8.85 -12.57 2.82
CA ILE A 249 -10.24 -12.16 3.05
C ILE A 249 -10.93 -11.82 1.74
N ILE A 250 -10.29 -11.01 0.90
CA ILE A 250 -10.71 -10.74 -0.46
C ILE A 250 -10.79 -12.05 -1.22
N SER A 251 -9.85 -13.01 -1.12
CA SER A 251 -9.89 -14.28 -1.85
C SER A 251 -11.09 -15.12 -1.42
N ASN A 252 -11.34 -15.19 -0.11
CA ASN A 252 -12.52 -15.84 0.46
C ASN A 252 -13.83 -15.18 0.03
N ILE A 253 -13.81 -13.90 -0.37
CA ILE A 253 -14.96 -13.19 -0.95
C ILE A 253 -14.87 -13.19 -2.51
N SER A 254 -13.70 -13.43 -3.11
CA SER A 254 -13.33 -13.12 -4.51
C SER A 254 -13.85 -14.10 -5.53
N SER A 255 -14.29 -15.29 -5.10
CA SER A 255 -15.07 -16.17 -5.98
C SER A 255 -16.35 -15.49 -6.45
N SER A 256 -16.77 -14.39 -5.81
CA SER A 256 -18.00 -13.64 -6.13
C SER A 256 -17.84 -12.12 -6.32
N LEU A 257 -16.63 -11.55 -6.21
CA LEU A 257 -16.40 -10.09 -6.31
C LEU A 257 -15.87 -9.65 -7.67
N SER A 258 -16.30 -8.45 -8.10
CA SER A 258 -15.79 -7.79 -9.31
C SER A 258 -14.62 -6.84 -9.02
N ALA A 259 -14.57 -6.18 -7.86
CA ALA A 259 -13.44 -5.37 -7.38
C ALA A 259 -13.53 -5.02 -5.88
N GLY A 260 -12.42 -4.68 -5.25
CA GLY A 260 -12.35 -4.11 -3.91
C GLY A 260 -11.57 -2.79 -3.93
N LEU A 261 -12.11 -1.77 -3.24
CA LEU A 261 -11.44 -0.49 -3.03
C LEU A 261 -11.10 -0.33 -1.57
N MET A 262 -9.82 -0.14 -1.30
CA MET A 262 -9.31 -0.01 0.05
C MET A 262 -9.04 1.46 0.36
N GLY A 263 -9.97 2.09 1.06
CA GLY A 263 -9.87 3.47 1.49
C GLY A 263 -9.39 3.61 2.94
N GLY A 264 -8.60 4.65 3.21
CA GLY A 264 -8.09 4.97 4.53
C GLY A 264 -6.83 5.84 4.41
N SER A 265 -6.33 6.38 5.52
CA SER A 265 -4.95 6.87 5.56
C SER A 265 -4.04 5.69 5.27
N LEU A 266 -3.63 5.52 4.01
CA LEU A 266 -2.73 4.45 3.57
C LEU A 266 -1.35 4.49 4.25
N ALA A 267 -1.12 5.44 5.17
CA ALA A 267 -0.03 5.38 6.14
C ALA A 267 -0.09 4.12 7.01
N SER A 268 -1.26 3.47 7.07
CA SER A 268 -1.46 2.18 7.72
C SER A 268 -1.45 0.98 6.75
N GLU A 269 -0.64 1.00 5.70
CA GLU A 269 -0.05 -0.28 5.22
C GLU A 269 0.69 -1.01 6.36
N ASN A 270 0.90 -0.33 7.50
CA ASN A 270 1.31 -0.88 8.78
C ASN A 270 0.23 -0.83 9.88
N LEU A 271 0.23 -1.91 10.67
CA LEU A 271 -0.51 -2.35 11.87
C LEU A 271 -0.91 -1.32 12.97
N VAL A 272 -1.19 -0.05 12.68
CA VAL A 272 -1.70 0.85 13.73
C VAL A 272 -3.18 0.57 14.02
N LEU A 273 -3.37 -0.04 15.18
CA LEU A 273 -4.55 -0.67 15.81
C LEU A 273 -5.91 0.06 15.83
N GLU A 274 -6.11 1.17 15.11
CA GLU A 274 -7.38 1.93 15.18
C GLU A 274 -7.79 2.69 13.90
N SER A 275 -7.33 2.27 12.73
CA SER A 275 -7.92 2.77 11.47
C SER A 275 -8.93 1.76 10.99
N ASP A 276 -10.22 2.14 11.05
CA ASP A 276 -11.28 1.46 10.32
C ASP A 276 -10.82 1.43 8.86
N VAL A 277 -10.36 0.27 8.38
CA VAL A 277 -10.11 0.08 6.96
C VAL A 277 -11.49 0.16 6.32
N ASP A 278 -11.71 1.22 5.53
CA ASP A 278 -12.95 1.40 4.79
C ASP A 278 -12.83 0.57 3.50
N ILE A 279 -13.35 -0.64 3.51
CA ILE A 279 -13.34 -1.49 2.31
C ILE A 279 -14.65 -1.29 1.57
N CYS A 280 -14.59 -0.72 0.37
CA CYS A 280 -15.71 -0.70 -0.56
C CYS A 280 -15.59 -1.92 -1.49
N LEU A 281 -16.40 -2.94 -1.24
CA LEU A 281 -16.49 -4.12 -2.09
C LEU A 281 -17.49 -3.83 -3.21
N ILE A 282 -17.03 -4.00 -4.44
CA ILE A 282 -17.80 -3.80 -5.65
C ILE A 282 -18.08 -5.17 -6.25
N SER A 283 -19.35 -5.57 -6.30
CA SER A 283 -19.76 -6.79 -6.98
C SER A 283 -21.01 -6.56 -7.81
N ASP A 284 -20.98 -7.05 -9.03
CA ASP A 284 -22.18 -7.13 -9.87
C ASP A 284 -23.11 -8.28 -9.44
N HIS A 285 -22.67 -9.12 -8.49
CA HIS A 285 -23.50 -10.14 -7.85
C HIS A 285 -24.06 -9.64 -6.49
N ASN A 286 -25.26 -10.10 -6.14
CA ASN A 286 -25.86 -9.85 -4.83
C ASN A 286 -25.07 -10.60 -3.73
N ILE A 287 -24.03 -9.96 -3.20
CA ILE A 287 -23.29 -10.50 -2.07
C ILE A 287 -23.93 -10.03 -0.77
N PHE A 288 -24.58 -10.95 -0.06
CA PHE A 288 -24.94 -10.77 1.34
C PHE A 288 -23.76 -11.22 2.21
N THR A 289 -22.81 -10.33 2.49
CA THR A 289 -21.85 -10.58 3.58
C THR A 289 -22.04 -9.55 4.68
N THR A 290 -22.34 -10.04 5.88
CA THR A 290 -22.34 -9.23 7.10
C THR A 290 -20.91 -8.81 7.43
N ALA A 291 -20.74 -7.56 7.86
CA ALA A 291 -19.44 -7.02 8.25
C ALA A 291 -18.76 -7.92 9.30
N LYS A 292 -17.74 -8.67 8.91
CA LYS A 292 -16.97 -9.51 9.84
C LYS A 292 -15.98 -8.63 10.62
N LYS A 293 -16.02 -8.72 11.96
CA LYS A 293 -14.92 -8.21 12.81
C LYS A 293 -13.69 -9.08 12.58
N ILE A 294 -12.53 -8.48 12.35
CA ILE A 294 -11.24 -9.20 12.38
C ILE A 294 -10.59 -8.92 13.73
N LYS A 295 -10.36 -9.96 14.54
CA LYS A 295 -9.50 -9.91 15.75
C LYS A 295 -9.64 -8.62 16.57
N ASN A 296 -10.88 -8.23 16.93
CA ASN A 296 -11.24 -7.03 17.70
C ASN A 296 -11.29 -5.69 16.93
N HIS A 297 -11.22 -5.69 15.60
CA HIS A 297 -11.24 -4.48 14.76
C HIS A 297 -12.56 -4.31 14.00
N LYS A 298 -13.00 -3.05 13.87
CA LYS A 298 -14.18 -2.68 13.10
C LYS A 298 -13.77 -2.33 11.67
N ILE A 299 -13.98 -3.25 10.74
CA ILE A 299 -13.88 -2.95 9.31
C ILE A 299 -15.24 -2.43 8.86
N GLU A 300 -15.29 -1.20 8.36
CA GLU A 300 -16.48 -0.68 7.69
C GLU A 300 -16.47 -1.17 6.25
N THR A 301 -17.05 -2.35 6.03
CA THR A 301 -17.27 -2.88 4.68
C THR A 301 -18.55 -2.29 4.12
N THR A 302 -18.49 -1.68 2.93
CA THR A 302 -19.68 -1.31 2.15
C THR A 302 -19.68 -2.11 0.86
N ILE A 303 -20.75 -2.87 0.63
CA ILE A 303 -20.92 -3.69 -0.57
C ILE A 303 -21.91 -2.97 -1.49
N MET A 304 -21.57 -2.86 -2.77
CA MET A 304 -22.47 -2.27 -3.77
C MET A 304 -22.11 -2.75 -5.18
N SER A 305 -23.06 -2.66 -6.11
CA SER A 305 -22.76 -2.86 -7.54
C SER A 305 -21.85 -1.76 -8.09
N LEU A 306 -21.22 -2.00 -9.24
CA LEU A 306 -20.41 -0.95 -9.88
C LEU A 306 -21.25 0.29 -10.19
N GLY A 307 -22.49 0.11 -10.64
CA GLY A 307 -23.45 1.20 -10.85
C GLY A 307 -23.79 1.95 -9.56
N GLY A 308 -24.00 1.21 -8.46
CA GLY A 308 -24.18 1.77 -7.12
C GLY A 308 -22.97 2.59 -6.66
N TYR A 309 -21.76 2.08 -6.89
CA TYR A 309 -20.51 2.78 -6.57
C TYR A 309 -20.32 4.06 -7.37
N VAL A 310 -20.58 4.02 -8.68
CA VAL A 310 -20.56 5.22 -9.54
C VAL A 310 -21.53 6.28 -9.01
N ARG A 311 -22.74 5.88 -8.62
CA ARG A 311 -23.74 6.80 -8.05
C ARG A 311 -23.27 7.36 -6.70
N TYR A 312 -22.69 6.51 -5.85
CA TYR A 312 -22.16 6.90 -4.55
C TYR A 312 -21.07 7.98 -4.67
N ILE A 313 -20.09 7.81 -5.57
CA ILE A 313 -19.03 8.80 -5.79
C ILE A 313 -19.60 10.12 -6.35
N LYS A 314 -20.53 10.03 -7.30
CA LYS A 314 -21.13 11.22 -7.94
C LYS A 314 -21.96 12.07 -6.98
N ASN A 315 -22.44 11.49 -5.89
CA ASN A 315 -23.38 12.13 -4.98
C ASN A 315 -22.79 12.41 -3.58
N ASN A 316 -21.55 11.98 -3.30
CA ASN A 316 -21.00 12.04 -1.95
C ASN A 316 -19.49 12.29 -1.94
N ILE A 317 -19.04 13.28 -1.15
CA ILE A 317 -17.63 13.66 -1.06
C ILE A 317 -16.76 12.55 -0.44
N ARG A 318 -17.29 11.77 0.52
CA ARG A 318 -16.61 10.59 1.07
C ARG A 318 -16.36 9.56 -0.02
N GLY A 319 -17.31 9.39 -0.96
CA GLY A 319 -17.13 8.52 -2.13
C GLY A 319 -16.00 9.02 -3.04
N LEU A 320 -15.93 10.33 -3.29
CA LEU A 320 -14.85 10.94 -4.06
C LEU A 320 -13.49 10.78 -3.37
N CYS A 321 -13.41 11.07 -2.07
CA CYS A 321 -12.20 10.87 -1.26
C CYS A 321 -11.72 9.43 -1.33
N LYS A 322 -12.64 8.46 -1.24
CA LYS A 322 -12.32 7.04 -1.42
C LYS A 322 -11.77 6.78 -2.81
N LEU A 323 -12.42 7.25 -3.87
CA LEU A 323 -11.95 7.03 -5.24
C LEU A 323 -10.53 7.57 -5.47
N PHE A 324 -10.23 8.76 -4.95
CA PHE A 324 -8.93 9.43 -5.17
C PHE A 324 -7.82 8.90 -4.25
N GLY A 325 -8.16 8.48 -3.03
CA GLY A 325 -7.18 8.06 -2.03
C GLY A 325 -7.05 6.55 -1.82
N SER A 326 -7.77 5.70 -2.57
CA SER A 326 -7.74 4.24 -2.39
C SER A 326 -6.89 3.51 -3.41
N LYS A 327 -6.26 2.41 -2.96
CA LYS A 327 -5.70 1.37 -3.83
C LYS A 327 -6.85 0.51 -4.37
N ILE A 328 -6.85 0.25 -5.68
CA ILE A 328 -7.78 -0.68 -6.31
C ILE A 328 -7.20 -2.09 -6.23
N VAL A 329 -7.94 -3.02 -5.66
CA VAL A 329 -7.58 -4.43 -5.58
C VAL A 329 -8.64 -5.24 -6.30
N THR A 330 -8.31 -5.84 -7.43
CA THR A 330 -9.26 -6.65 -8.20
C THR A 330 -8.52 -7.73 -9.01
N ASN A 331 -9.16 -8.89 -9.16
CA ASN A 331 -8.78 -9.95 -10.10
C ASN A 331 -9.42 -9.73 -11.49
N ASN A 332 -10.34 -8.78 -11.64
CA ASN A 332 -11.05 -8.47 -12.87
C ASN A 332 -10.50 -7.18 -13.53
N GLN A 333 -9.72 -7.36 -14.59
CA GLN A 333 -9.09 -6.25 -15.32
C GLN A 333 -10.10 -5.25 -15.92
N ASN A 334 -11.29 -5.72 -16.32
CA ASN A 334 -12.33 -4.84 -16.87
C ASN A 334 -12.90 -3.90 -15.80
N SER A 335 -13.18 -4.43 -14.61
CA SER A 335 -13.59 -3.62 -13.45
C SER A 335 -12.52 -2.58 -13.09
N ASN A 336 -11.25 -2.99 -13.08
CA ASN A 336 -10.14 -2.05 -12.85
C ASN A 336 -10.17 -0.90 -13.87
N LYS A 337 -10.22 -1.22 -15.16
CA LYS A 337 -10.27 -0.23 -16.25
C LYS A 337 -11.47 0.73 -16.12
N LYS A 338 -12.65 0.22 -15.74
CA LYS A 338 -13.85 1.03 -15.52
C LYS A 338 -13.69 1.98 -14.33
N ILE A 339 -13.14 1.51 -13.21
CA ILE A 339 -12.92 2.34 -12.01
C ILE A 339 -11.84 3.39 -12.28
N GLU A 340 -10.74 3.04 -12.96
CA GLU A 340 -9.71 4.00 -13.34
C GLU A 340 -10.24 5.07 -14.30
N LYS A 341 -11.02 4.67 -15.31
CA LYS A 341 -11.69 5.63 -16.21
C LYS A 341 -12.62 6.57 -15.44
N LEU A 342 -13.35 6.05 -14.45
CA LEU A 342 -14.18 6.84 -13.56
C LEU A 342 -13.33 7.80 -12.72
N ARG A 343 -12.21 7.35 -12.15
CA ARG A 343 -11.29 8.18 -11.38
C ARG A 343 -10.76 9.34 -12.20
N VAL A 344 -10.20 9.09 -13.38
CA VAL A 344 -9.68 10.13 -14.28
C VAL A 344 -10.78 11.14 -14.60
N ARG A 345 -11.98 10.67 -14.95
CA ARG A 345 -13.13 11.55 -15.23
C ARG A 345 -13.51 12.40 -14.02
N MET A 346 -13.59 11.81 -12.84
CA MET A 346 -13.99 12.51 -11.62
C MET A 346 -12.90 13.48 -11.15
N MET A 347 -11.61 13.12 -11.28
CA MET A 347 -10.48 14.00 -11.00
C MET A 347 -10.55 15.22 -11.93
N LYS A 348 -10.68 15.00 -13.24
CA LYS A 348 -10.84 16.09 -14.21
C LYS A 348 -12.01 17.03 -13.87
N LYS A 349 -13.14 16.49 -13.39
CA LYS A 349 -14.34 17.29 -13.11
C LYS A 349 -14.32 17.98 -11.73
N TYR A 350 -13.75 17.35 -10.72
CA TYR A 350 -13.96 17.72 -9.31
C TYR A 350 -12.68 17.84 -8.49
N LYS A 351 -11.49 17.78 -9.11
CA LYS A 351 -10.20 17.99 -8.43
C LYS A 351 -10.21 19.26 -7.59
N ASP A 352 -10.69 20.36 -8.14
CA ASP A 352 -10.72 21.67 -7.47
C ASP A 352 -11.58 21.64 -6.20
N ILE A 353 -12.79 21.09 -6.33
CA ILE A 353 -13.72 20.94 -5.21
C ILE A 353 -13.12 20.04 -4.14
N PHE A 354 -12.49 18.94 -4.57
CA PHE A 354 -11.81 18.03 -3.66
C PHE A 354 -10.67 18.71 -2.90
N LEU A 355 -9.79 19.45 -3.59
CA LEU A 355 -8.65 20.13 -2.97
C LEU A 355 -9.12 21.21 -1.98
N ILE A 356 -10.14 21.97 -2.32
CA ILE A 356 -10.73 22.98 -1.43
C ILE A 356 -11.41 22.32 -0.23
N PHE A 357 -12.18 21.25 -0.46
CA PHE A 357 -12.79 20.48 0.61
C PHE A 357 -11.73 19.95 1.60
N GLN A 358 -10.64 19.40 1.08
CA GLN A 358 -9.53 18.92 1.91
C GLN A 358 -8.96 20.07 2.75
N LEU A 359 -8.70 21.23 2.13
CA LEU A 359 -8.15 22.41 2.83
C LEU A 359 -9.03 22.87 3.99
N LEU A 360 -10.35 22.93 3.77
CA LEU A 360 -11.32 23.29 4.79
C LEU A 360 -11.44 22.23 5.90
N GLU A 361 -11.38 20.95 5.54
CA GLU A 361 -11.35 19.85 6.52
C GLU A 361 -10.13 19.91 7.44
N LYS A 362 -8.96 20.35 6.95
CA LYS A 362 -7.79 20.58 7.80
C LYS A 362 -8.06 21.64 8.86
N THR A 363 -8.61 22.78 8.45
CA THR A 363 -8.99 23.86 9.38
C THR A 363 -9.97 23.35 10.43
N ARG A 364 -10.94 22.51 10.02
CA ARG A 364 -11.86 21.86 10.96
C ARG A 364 -11.14 20.95 11.96
N MET A 365 -10.17 20.15 11.51
CA MET A 365 -9.39 19.26 12.39
C MET A 365 -8.56 20.03 13.43
N GLU A 366 -8.03 21.21 13.08
CA GLU A 366 -7.27 22.07 14.01
C GLU A 366 -8.12 22.62 15.15
N ASN A 367 -9.42 22.83 14.90
CA ASN A 367 -10.35 23.35 15.90
C ASN A 367 -10.80 22.30 16.92
N ILE A 368 -10.51 21.00 16.69
CA ILE A 368 -10.91 19.93 17.61
C ILE A 368 -9.87 19.80 18.72
N LYS A 369 -10.25 20.18 19.94
CA LYS A 369 -9.42 19.97 21.14
C LYS A 369 -9.67 18.58 21.72
N PHE A 370 -8.60 17.85 21.98
CA PHE A 370 -8.65 16.55 22.67
C PHE A 370 -8.07 16.72 24.08
N ILE A 371 -8.78 16.19 25.07
CA ILE A 371 -8.38 16.26 26.49
C ILE A 371 -7.08 15.48 26.71
N ASP A 372 -6.94 14.33 26.04
CA ASP A 372 -5.77 13.47 26.13
C ASP A 372 -5.15 13.21 24.75
N ALA A 373 -3.85 13.51 24.63
CA ALA A 373 -3.04 13.26 23.44
C ALA A 373 -2.80 11.77 23.18
N SER A 374 -2.85 10.92 24.22
CA SER A 374 -2.82 9.45 24.06
C SER A 374 -4.15 8.83 23.70
N SER A 375 -5.23 9.61 23.68
CA SER A 375 -6.52 9.05 23.31
C SER A 375 -6.49 8.53 21.86
N PRO A 376 -7.13 7.39 21.60
CA PRO A 376 -7.46 6.89 20.27
C PRO A 376 -7.89 7.97 19.26
N LEU A 377 -8.74 8.89 19.73
CA LEU A 377 -9.29 9.96 18.94
C LEU A 377 -8.25 11.03 18.60
N ALA A 378 -7.35 11.38 19.52
CA ALA A 378 -6.25 12.30 19.25
C ALA A 378 -5.26 11.70 18.24
N ILE A 379 -4.87 10.44 18.40
CA ILE A 379 -3.98 9.74 17.44
C ILE A 379 -4.61 9.70 16.04
N LYS A 380 -5.92 9.50 15.96
CA LYS A 380 -6.66 9.39 14.70
C LYS A 380 -6.96 10.72 14.04
N LYS A 381 -7.59 11.64 14.78
CA LYS A 381 -8.20 12.88 14.27
C LYS A 381 -7.47 14.15 14.74
N GLY A 382 -6.55 14.03 15.69
CA GLY A 382 -5.78 15.14 16.20
C GLY A 382 -4.82 15.73 15.18
N VAL A 383 -4.38 16.93 15.49
CA VAL A 383 -3.37 17.65 14.72
C VAL A 383 -2.05 16.85 14.77
N GLY A 384 -1.42 16.64 13.61
CA GLY A 384 -0.27 15.74 13.48
C GLY A 384 -0.58 14.23 13.62
N GLY A 385 -1.85 13.87 13.82
CA GLY A 385 -2.32 12.49 13.84
C GLY A 385 -2.45 11.89 12.44
N ARG A 386 -2.96 10.66 12.39
CA ARG A 386 -3.03 9.86 11.15
C ARG A 386 -3.82 10.52 10.02
N ARG A 387 -4.98 11.13 10.31
CA ARG A 387 -5.77 11.83 9.29
C ARG A 387 -5.05 13.03 8.71
N SER A 388 -4.33 13.77 9.55
CA SER A 388 -3.59 14.97 9.13
C SER A 388 -2.44 14.58 8.18
N LEU A 389 -1.73 13.49 8.47
CA LEU A 389 -0.70 12.94 7.57
C LEU A 389 -1.30 12.38 6.28
N GLY A 390 -2.41 11.64 6.36
CA GLY A 390 -3.11 11.12 5.17
C GLY A 390 -3.67 12.23 4.27
N PHE A 391 -4.14 13.33 4.86
CA PHE A 391 -4.53 14.54 4.13
C PHE A 391 -3.35 15.09 3.32
N MET A 392 -2.17 15.21 3.94
CA MET A 392 -0.97 15.74 3.28
C MET A 392 -0.61 14.93 2.03
N THR A 393 -0.53 13.61 2.15
CA THR A 393 -0.17 12.76 0.99
C THR A 393 -1.28 12.70 -0.05
N THR A 394 -2.55 12.59 0.35
CA THR A 394 -3.67 12.54 -0.60
C THR A 394 -3.78 13.83 -1.43
N THR A 395 -3.61 14.99 -0.78
CA THR A 395 -3.63 16.27 -1.48
C THR A 395 -2.43 16.45 -2.40
N TYR A 396 -1.25 15.97 -1.99
CA TYR A 396 -0.06 15.98 -2.85
C TYR A 396 -0.28 15.16 -4.13
N ASN A 397 -0.84 13.95 -3.97
CA ASN A 397 -1.13 13.07 -5.10
C ASN A 397 -2.15 13.70 -6.05
N ALA A 398 -3.22 14.27 -5.50
CA ALA A 398 -4.22 14.96 -6.31
C ALA A 398 -3.63 16.18 -7.04
N LEU A 399 -2.76 16.97 -6.40
CA LEU A 399 -2.09 18.11 -7.03
C LEU A 399 -1.22 17.69 -8.22
N ASN A 400 -0.48 16.59 -8.08
CA ASN A 400 0.49 16.10 -9.07
C ASN A 400 -0.09 15.04 -10.01
N ASP A 401 -1.40 14.78 -9.97
CA ASP A 401 -2.08 13.75 -10.77
C ASP A 401 -1.44 12.34 -10.63
N ILE A 402 -0.96 12.01 -9.43
CA ILE A 402 -0.36 10.72 -9.10
C ILE A 402 -1.46 9.72 -8.72
N TYR A 403 -1.53 8.60 -9.43
CA TYR A 403 -2.59 7.59 -9.25
C TYR A 403 -2.12 6.41 -8.38
N ASN A 404 -2.90 6.08 -7.35
CA ASN A 404 -2.67 4.94 -6.44
C ASN A 404 -1.28 4.83 -5.77
N PRO A 405 -0.53 5.89 -5.44
CA PRO A 405 0.70 5.69 -4.69
C PRO A 405 0.33 5.29 -3.25
N SER A 406 1.12 4.41 -2.64
CA SER A 406 1.01 4.20 -1.20
C SER A 406 1.40 5.49 -0.46
N PHE A 407 1.04 5.58 0.82
CA PHE A 407 1.47 6.70 1.65
C PHE A 407 2.99 6.83 1.70
N TRP A 408 3.71 5.73 1.89
CA TRP A 408 5.17 5.72 1.95
C TRP A 408 5.80 6.10 0.61
N ASN A 409 5.26 5.60 -0.50
CA ASN A 409 5.69 5.99 -1.84
C ASN A 409 5.49 7.50 -2.05
N THR A 410 4.36 8.04 -1.55
CA THR A 410 4.10 9.48 -1.62
C THR A 410 5.12 10.28 -0.83
N LEU A 411 5.51 9.83 0.36
CA LEU A 411 6.55 10.52 1.14
C LEU A 411 7.90 10.52 0.43
N GLU A 412 8.29 9.42 -0.23
CA GLU A 412 9.53 9.37 -1.01
C GLU A 412 9.48 10.34 -2.21
N LEU A 413 8.35 10.43 -2.91
CA LEU A 413 8.16 11.42 -3.97
C LEU A 413 8.25 12.85 -3.43
N MET A 414 7.68 13.12 -2.25
CA MET A 414 7.78 14.43 -1.61
C MET A 414 9.21 14.77 -1.17
N ILE A 415 10.03 13.77 -0.83
CA ILE A 415 11.47 13.96 -0.56
C ILE A 415 12.20 14.31 -1.85
N ALA A 416 11.94 13.56 -2.93
CA ALA A 416 12.55 13.81 -4.24
C ALA A 416 12.24 15.22 -4.76
N ASP A 417 11.02 15.70 -4.53
CA ASP A 417 10.57 17.06 -4.90
C ASP A 417 11.02 18.14 -3.89
N GLY A 418 11.78 17.79 -2.85
CA GLY A 418 12.28 18.72 -1.84
C GLY A 418 11.20 19.32 -0.92
N ILE A 419 9.99 18.76 -0.92
CA ILE A 419 8.85 19.24 -0.14
C ILE A 419 9.01 18.92 1.34
N ILE A 420 9.49 17.72 1.65
CA ILE A 420 9.86 17.28 3.00
C ILE A 420 11.30 16.76 3.00
N LYS A 421 11.93 16.71 4.16
CA LYS A 421 13.29 16.17 4.34
C LYS A 421 13.24 14.67 4.68
N ARG A 422 14.36 13.98 4.49
CA ARG A 422 14.52 12.58 4.94
C ARG A 422 14.22 12.40 6.43
N ALA A 423 14.71 13.32 7.27
CA ALA A 423 14.43 13.37 8.70
C ALA A 423 12.93 13.54 9.04
N ASP A 424 12.17 14.26 8.20
CA ASP A 424 10.71 14.40 8.39
C ASP A 424 10.02 13.04 8.19
N LYS A 425 10.44 12.26 7.20
CA LYS A 425 9.95 10.89 6.96
C LYS A 425 10.34 9.95 8.10
N GLU A 426 11.58 9.97 8.56
CA GLU A 426 12.04 9.16 9.69
C GLU A 426 11.24 9.45 10.97
N HIS A 427 10.93 10.73 11.23
CA HIS A 427 10.07 11.14 12.35
C HIS A 427 8.64 10.55 12.21
N ILE A 428 8.07 10.57 11.00
CA ILE A 428 6.77 9.93 10.73
C ILE A 428 6.84 8.41 10.91
N GLU A 429 7.92 7.75 10.46
CA GLU A 429 8.14 6.32 10.63
C GLU A 429 8.25 5.93 12.11
N GLN A 430 8.93 6.72 12.93
CA GLN A 430 8.99 6.54 14.38
C GLN A 430 7.59 6.60 15.00
N PHE A 431 6.76 7.57 14.59
CA PHE A 431 5.37 7.67 15.04
C PHE A 431 4.57 6.40 14.73
N PHE A 432 4.58 5.92 13.49
CA PHE A 432 3.84 4.70 13.14
C PHE A 432 4.42 3.45 13.82
N THR A 433 5.75 3.32 13.90
CA THR A 433 6.43 2.19 14.56
C THR A 433 6.08 2.11 16.04
N GLY A 434 6.10 3.25 16.73
CA GLY A 434 5.76 3.32 18.15
C GLY A 434 4.31 2.92 18.43
N LEU A 435 3.38 3.34 17.56
CA LEU A 435 1.97 2.96 17.65
C LEU A 435 1.75 1.45 17.47
N ILE A 436 2.46 0.82 16.52
CA ILE A 436 2.37 -0.65 16.29
C ILE A 436 2.88 -1.42 17.50
N ARG A 437 3.99 -0.96 18.09
CA ARG A 437 4.60 -1.62 19.25
C ARG A 437 3.80 -1.43 20.53
N GLY A 438 2.85 -0.49 20.57
CA GLY A 438 2.10 -0.16 21.78
C GLY A 438 2.96 0.45 22.89
N LYS A 439 4.13 1.01 22.55
CA LYS A 439 5.17 1.43 23.51
C LYS A 439 5.31 2.94 23.68
N LEU A 440 4.50 3.76 23.00
CA LEU A 440 4.63 5.21 23.10
C LEU A 440 4.05 5.72 24.42
N GLY A 441 4.92 6.19 25.31
CA GLY A 441 4.49 6.97 26.46
C GLY A 441 3.79 8.27 26.02
N GLN A 442 2.88 8.80 26.85
CA GLN A 442 2.09 10.00 26.53
C GLN A 442 2.96 11.20 26.13
N LYS A 443 4.10 11.40 26.80
CA LYS A 443 5.08 12.47 26.50
C LYS A 443 5.71 12.33 25.11
N GLU A 444 6.11 11.11 24.75
CA GLU A 444 6.72 10.81 23.45
C GLU A 444 5.70 10.96 22.33
N LEU A 445 4.49 10.42 22.51
CA LEU A 445 3.40 10.56 21.54
C LEU A 445 3.04 12.03 21.30
N LYS A 446 2.96 12.84 22.36
CA LYS A 446 2.73 14.29 22.26
C LYS A 446 3.85 14.99 21.47
N LYS A 447 5.11 14.59 21.68
CA LYS A 447 6.26 15.10 20.92
C LYS A 447 6.15 14.74 19.43
N LEU A 448 5.81 13.49 19.12
CA LEU A 448 5.65 13.00 17.76
C LEU A 448 4.49 13.69 17.02
N LEU A 449 3.32 13.83 17.67
CA LEU A 449 2.17 14.56 17.13
C LEU A 449 2.53 16.03 16.84
N LYS A 450 3.23 16.70 17.76
CA LYS A 450 3.69 18.09 17.55
C LYS A 450 4.69 18.18 16.38
N GLY A 451 5.58 17.21 16.22
CA GLY A 451 6.51 17.16 15.08
C GLY A 451 5.78 16.96 13.76
N ASN A 452 4.84 16.01 13.71
CA ASN A 452 4.01 15.76 12.54
C ASN A 452 3.18 16.99 12.15
N ASP A 453 2.61 17.69 13.13
CA ASP A 453 1.89 18.95 12.88
C ASP A 453 2.77 19.99 12.19
N LYS A 454 4.01 20.19 12.67
CA LYS A 454 4.97 21.09 12.02
C LYS A 454 5.26 20.70 10.57
N ILE A 455 5.45 19.40 10.30
CA ILE A 455 5.70 18.89 8.94
C ILE A 455 4.50 19.20 8.04
N ILE A 456 3.28 18.95 8.52
CA ILE A 456 2.05 19.18 7.76
C ILE A 456 1.82 20.67 7.49
N ASN A 457 2.03 21.53 8.49
CA ASN A 457 1.86 22.97 8.31
C ASN A 457 2.90 23.51 7.32
N LYS A 458 4.16 23.06 7.43
CA LYS A 458 5.21 23.40 6.44
C LYS A 458 4.81 22.99 5.03
N TYR A 459 4.25 21.79 4.84
CA TYR A 459 3.73 21.35 3.54
C TYR A 459 2.58 22.25 3.05
N ILE A 460 1.64 22.59 3.94
CA ILE A 460 0.49 23.42 3.60
C ILE A 460 0.95 24.79 3.10
N ASP A 461 1.78 25.46 3.88
CA ASP A 461 2.20 26.83 3.63
C ASP A 461 3.12 26.92 2.41
N ASN A 462 4.05 25.99 2.27
CA ASN A 462 5.08 26.07 1.23
C ASN A 462 4.68 25.43 -0.09
N CYS A 463 3.79 24.44 -0.08
CA CYS A 463 3.43 23.69 -1.28
C CYS A 463 1.93 23.81 -1.60
N PHE A 464 1.07 23.40 -0.67
CA PHE A 464 -0.36 23.23 -0.96
C PHE A 464 -1.07 24.56 -1.26
N LEU A 465 -0.98 25.54 -0.35
CA LEU A 465 -1.63 26.84 -0.50
C LEU A 465 -1.09 27.61 -1.70
N LYS A 466 0.23 27.61 -1.92
CA LYS A 466 0.84 28.27 -3.07
C LYS A 466 0.29 27.71 -4.39
N ARG A 467 0.20 26.38 -4.51
CA ARG A 467 -0.35 25.73 -5.71
C ARG A 467 -1.83 25.97 -5.89
N ILE A 468 -2.64 25.87 -4.84
CA ILE A 468 -4.08 26.17 -4.90
C ILE A 468 -4.30 27.64 -5.31
N ASN A 469 -3.64 28.59 -4.65
CA ASN A 469 -3.80 30.00 -4.98
C ASN A 469 -3.35 30.31 -6.41
N LYS A 470 -2.25 29.72 -6.87
CA LYS A 470 -1.78 29.86 -8.27
C LYS A 470 -2.82 29.32 -9.26
N ASN A 471 -3.33 28.11 -9.04
CA ASN A 471 -4.20 27.43 -10.00
C ASN A 471 -5.60 28.05 -10.09
N TYR A 472 -6.10 28.61 -8.98
CA TYR A 472 -7.50 29.05 -8.89
C TYR A 472 -7.67 30.56 -8.71
N ARG A 473 -6.57 31.32 -8.62
CA ARG A 473 -6.59 32.78 -8.40
C ARG A 473 -7.46 33.20 -7.22
N LEU A 474 -7.57 32.35 -6.20
CA LEU A 474 -8.58 32.51 -5.14
C LEU A 474 -8.27 33.63 -4.17
N GLY A 475 -7.01 34.07 -4.10
CA GLY A 475 -6.55 34.97 -3.05
C GLY A 475 -6.95 34.45 -1.67
N LEU A 476 -6.92 33.11 -1.48
CA LEU A 476 -7.25 32.49 -0.19
C LEU A 476 -6.19 32.96 0.80
N ILE A 477 -6.64 33.78 1.75
CA ILE A 477 -5.90 34.07 2.96
C ILE A 477 -6.60 33.27 4.05
N ILE A 478 -5.98 32.16 4.44
CA ILE A 478 -6.38 31.39 5.61
C ILE A 478 -5.47 31.87 6.74
N ASP A 479 -5.97 32.81 7.53
CA ASP A 479 -5.39 33.13 8.83
C ASP A 479 -6.20 32.42 9.92
N LYS A 480 -5.54 32.07 11.03
CA LYS A 480 -6.14 31.45 12.22
C LYS A 480 -7.39 32.18 12.73
N ALA A 481 -7.51 33.48 12.47
CA ALA A 481 -8.64 34.31 12.88
C ALA A 481 -9.69 34.55 11.79
N LYS A 482 -9.35 34.38 10.50
CA LYS A 482 -10.23 34.77 9.38
C LYS A 482 -9.90 33.98 8.13
N VAL A 483 -10.85 33.18 7.66
CA VAL A 483 -10.84 32.67 6.28
C VAL A 483 -11.53 33.73 5.43
N SER A 484 -10.74 34.52 4.71
CA SER A 484 -11.27 35.45 3.71
C SER A 484 -10.83 34.99 2.33
N VAL A 485 -11.78 34.99 1.39
CA VAL A 485 -11.56 34.44 0.06
C VAL A 485 -12.09 35.43 -0.95
N ARG A 486 -11.24 35.84 -1.91
CA ARG A 486 -11.64 36.65 -3.06
C ARG A 486 -12.09 35.76 -4.22
N ALA A 487 -12.91 34.76 -3.93
CA ALA A 487 -13.45 33.85 -4.94
C ALA A 487 -14.86 34.29 -5.34
N LYS A 488 -15.23 34.00 -6.59
CA LYS A 488 -16.62 34.09 -7.06
C LYS A 488 -17.19 32.68 -7.25
N GLY A 489 -18.51 32.57 -7.29
CA GLY A 489 -19.22 31.32 -7.60
C GLY A 489 -19.14 30.27 -6.49
N PHE A 490 -19.07 28.99 -6.88
CA PHE A 490 -19.22 27.84 -5.97
C PHE A 490 -18.23 27.85 -4.79
N ILE A 491 -16.98 28.28 -5.01
CA ILE A 491 -15.97 28.29 -3.94
C ILE A 491 -16.33 29.30 -2.85
N ASN A 492 -16.80 30.48 -3.24
CA ASN A 492 -17.31 31.47 -2.30
C ASN A 492 -18.50 30.94 -1.53
N ASP A 493 -19.42 30.25 -2.20
CA ASP A 493 -20.58 29.63 -1.57
C ASP A 493 -20.16 28.59 -0.51
N VAL A 494 -19.13 27.78 -0.78
CA VAL A 494 -18.57 26.80 0.18
C VAL A 494 -17.96 27.50 1.39
N VAL A 495 -17.17 28.54 1.17
CA VAL A 495 -16.55 29.33 2.26
C VAL A 495 -17.62 29.99 3.12
N ASN A 496 -18.62 30.61 2.50
CA ASN A 496 -19.74 31.22 3.20
C ASN A 496 -20.57 30.18 3.96
N ALA A 497 -20.81 29.01 3.37
CA ALA A 497 -21.48 27.91 4.05
C ALA A 497 -20.74 27.48 5.32
N CYS A 498 -19.41 27.51 5.32
CA CYS A 498 -18.59 27.11 6.47
C CYS A 498 -18.41 28.21 7.53
N TYR A 499 -18.26 29.48 7.12
CA TYR A 499 -17.77 30.55 8.01
C TYR A 499 -18.69 31.77 8.12
N SER A 500 -19.72 31.90 7.28
CA SER A 500 -20.61 33.07 7.39
C SER A 500 -21.36 33.01 8.71
N LYS A 501 -21.38 34.16 9.39
CA LYS A 501 -22.17 34.41 10.60
C LYS A 501 -23.55 35.00 10.28
N ASN A 502 -23.84 35.30 9.01
CA ASN A 502 -25.09 35.93 8.59
C ASN A 502 -26.14 34.85 8.28
N PRO A 503 -27.21 34.69 9.10
CA PRO A 503 -28.22 33.65 8.88
C PRO A 503 -28.96 33.80 7.55
N GLN A 504 -29.24 35.03 7.10
CA GLN A 504 -29.90 35.27 5.81
C GLN A 504 -29.03 34.80 4.64
N GLN A 505 -27.72 34.98 4.74
CA GLN A 505 -26.79 34.48 3.72
C GLN A 505 -26.76 32.95 3.70
N LEU A 506 -26.76 32.30 4.86
CA LEU A 506 -26.83 30.85 4.96
C LEU A 506 -28.14 30.30 4.41
N SER A 507 -29.26 30.98 4.66
CA SER A 507 -30.58 30.62 4.13
C SER A 507 -30.61 30.72 2.60
N LYS A 508 -30.13 31.84 2.03
CA LYS A 508 -29.96 32.01 0.57
C LYS A 508 -29.12 30.90 -0.06
N LEU A 509 -28.06 30.44 0.64
CA LEU A 509 -27.26 29.30 0.17
C LEU A 509 -28.02 27.98 0.22
N ALA A 510 -28.73 27.71 1.31
CA ALA A 510 -29.54 26.50 1.44
C ALA A 510 -30.58 26.43 0.30
N ASP A 511 -31.30 27.51 0.03
CA ASP A 511 -32.29 27.60 -1.05
C ASP A 511 -31.67 27.43 -2.43
N LYS A 512 -30.57 28.14 -2.69
CA LYS A 512 -29.82 28.05 -3.95
C LYS A 512 -29.40 26.62 -4.26
N TYR A 513 -28.96 25.86 -3.25
CA TYR A 513 -28.43 24.52 -3.45
C TYR A 513 -29.44 23.40 -3.26
N ARG A 514 -30.63 23.67 -2.73
CA ARG A 514 -31.69 22.69 -2.46
C ARG A 514 -31.98 21.76 -3.66
N ASN A 515 -32.23 22.37 -4.82
CA ASN A 515 -32.58 21.69 -6.08
C ASN A 515 -31.43 21.71 -7.10
N PHE A 516 -30.19 21.87 -6.65
CA PHE A 516 -29.05 22.02 -7.55
C PHE A 516 -28.72 20.71 -8.27
N LYS A 517 -28.65 20.76 -9.61
CA LYS A 517 -28.46 19.58 -10.47
C LYS A 517 -27.18 18.79 -10.18
N ASP A 518 -26.10 19.47 -9.77
CA ASP A 518 -24.85 18.80 -9.42
C ASP A 518 -24.89 18.32 -7.96
N ALA A 519 -25.24 17.05 -7.79
CA ALA A 519 -25.43 16.42 -6.48
C ALA A 519 -24.20 16.52 -5.57
N LEU A 520 -22.98 16.48 -6.12
CA LEU A 520 -21.76 16.60 -5.33
C LEU A 520 -21.57 18.03 -4.81
N LYS A 521 -21.78 19.04 -5.65
CA LYS A 521 -21.74 20.45 -5.23
C LYS A 521 -22.76 20.72 -4.14
N ARG A 522 -24.00 20.23 -4.33
CA ARG A 522 -25.06 20.28 -3.33
C ARG A 522 -24.63 19.63 -2.02
N HIS A 523 -24.08 18.41 -2.09
CA HIS A 523 -23.59 17.68 -0.92
C HIS A 523 -22.53 18.47 -0.14
N VAL A 524 -21.56 19.07 -0.83
CA VAL A 524 -20.49 19.84 -0.19
C VAL A 524 -21.04 21.08 0.51
N ILE A 525 -21.99 21.80 -0.10
CA ILE A 525 -22.62 22.97 0.53
C ILE A 525 -23.35 22.56 1.81
N PHE A 526 -24.25 21.58 1.73
CA PHE A 526 -25.01 21.14 2.89
C PHE A 526 -24.10 20.52 3.97
N TYR A 527 -22.99 19.88 3.58
CA TYR A 527 -22.00 19.37 4.53
C TYR A 527 -21.40 20.49 5.38
N PHE A 528 -21.00 21.60 4.76
CA PHE A 528 -20.45 22.74 5.50
C PHE A 528 -21.51 23.56 6.24
N LEU A 529 -22.72 23.71 5.69
CA LEU A 529 -23.84 24.31 6.42
C LEU A 529 -24.11 23.57 7.73
N ALA A 530 -24.14 22.23 7.71
CA ALA A 530 -24.36 21.44 8.91
C ALA A 530 -23.24 21.56 9.96
N LEU A 531 -22.05 22.01 9.55
CA LEU A 531 -20.91 22.25 10.43
C LEU A 531 -20.81 23.71 10.89
N ASN A 532 -21.61 24.62 10.34
CA ASN A 532 -21.52 26.04 10.64
C ASN A 532 -22.07 26.32 12.04
N ASN A 533 -21.33 27.13 12.80
CA ASN A 533 -21.69 27.56 14.16
C ASN A 533 -22.70 28.73 14.21
N SER A 534 -23.27 29.12 13.08
CA SER A 534 -24.29 30.16 12.97
C SER A 534 -25.50 29.66 12.18
N LEU A 535 -25.65 28.33 12.04
CA LEU A 535 -26.79 27.71 11.40
C LEU A 535 -28.07 27.98 12.20
N SER A 536 -29.08 28.59 11.57
CA SER A 536 -30.38 28.77 12.21
C SER A 536 -31.12 27.43 12.35
N LEU A 537 -32.05 27.36 13.32
CA LEU A 537 -32.92 26.21 13.51
C LEU A 537 -33.67 25.85 12.21
N GLU A 538 -34.24 26.85 11.53
CA GLU A 538 -34.98 26.69 10.27
C GLU A 538 -34.14 25.98 9.19
N ILE A 539 -32.87 26.38 9.03
CA ILE A 539 -31.98 25.73 8.07
C ILE A 539 -31.64 24.31 8.55
N GLY A 540 -31.41 24.13 9.85
CA GLY A 540 -31.19 22.80 10.44
C GLY A 540 -32.36 21.85 10.19
N GLU A 541 -33.59 22.31 10.37
CA GLU A 541 -34.82 21.58 10.08
C GLU A 541 -34.98 21.31 8.58
N LEU A 542 -34.70 22.30 7.72
CA LEU A 542 -34.67 22.11 6.27
C LEU A 542 -33.70 21.00 5.89
N VAL A 543 -32.46 21.01 6.41
CA VAL A 543 -31.47 19.97 6.14
C VAL A 543 -31.95 18.61 6.67
N ALA A 544 -32.53 18.57 7.87
CA ALA A 544 -33.01 17.33 8.49
C ALA A 544 -34.20 16.72 7.73
N ILE A 545 -35.20 17.52 7.34
CA ILE A 545 -36.42 17.08 6.63
C ILE A 545 -36.09 16.81 5.16
N HIS A 546 -35.56 17.81 4.47
CA HIS A 546 -35.47 17.77 3.01
C HIS A 546 -34.44 16.76 2.51
N LEU A 547 -33.39 16.50 3.30
CA LEU A 547 -32.39 15.50 2.96
C LEU A 547 -32.62 14.14 3.65
N ALA A 548 -33.71 13.95 4.39
CA ALA A 548 -33.96 12.73 5.18
C ALA A 548 -33.86 11.45 4.33
N ASN A 549 -34.43 11.49 3.12
CA ASN A 549 -34.53 10.35 2.22
C ASN A 549 -33.30 10.15 1.32
N GLU A 550 -32.32 11.07 1.37
CA GLU A 550 -31.11 10.96 0.57
C GLU A 550 -30.02 10.21 1.34
N TYR A 551 -29.79 8.94 0.97
CA TYR A 551 -28.76 8.10 1.60
C TYR A 551 -27.36 8.75 1.56
N SER A 552 -27.04 9.48 0.49
CA SER A 552 -25.77 10.22 0.37
C SER A 552 -25.60 11.31 1.43
N MET A 553 -26.67 11.73 2.12
CA MET A 553 -26.66 12.86 3.06
C MET A 553 -26.60 12.42 4.54
N ASN A 554 -26.48 11.12 4.83
CA ASN A 554 -26.39 10.61 6.21
C ASN A 554 -25.28 11.28 7.04
N ASN A 555 -24.12 11.58 6.42
CA ASN A 555 -23.03 12.27 7.11
C ASN A 555 -23.38 13.72 7.46
N ILE A 556 -24.17 14.39 6.62
CA ILE A 556 -24.61 15.78 6.84
C ILE A 556 -25.54 15.83 8.04
N ARG A 557 -26.54 14.93 8.08
CA ARG A 557 -27.47 14.84 9.21
C ARG A 557 -26.76 14.40 10.49
N ARG A 558 -25.73 13.55 10.39
CA ARG A 558 -24.84 13.27 11.54
C ARG A 558 -24.09 14.51 12.02
N ASN A 559 -23.57 15.33 11.11
CA ASN A 559 -22.91 16.59 11.49
C ASN A 559 -23.89 17.54 12.22
N LEU A 560 -25.17 17.58 11.84
CA LEU A 560 -26.19 18.32 12.62
C LEU A 560 -26.35 17.77 14.04
N VAL A 561 -26.22 16.47 14.26
CA VAL A 561 -26.28 15.89 15.62
C VAL A 561 -24.98 16.14 16.41
N GLU A 562 -23.85 16.27 15.72
CA GLU A 562 -22.53 16.47 16.35
C GLU A 562 -22.21 17.94 16.60
N ASN A 563 -22.84 18.87 15.88
CA ASN A 563 -22.68 20.31 16.04
C ASN A 563 -23.34 20.77 17.35
N ASP A 564 -22.56 21.40 18.23
CA ASP A 564 -23.01 21.72 19.58
C ASP A 564 -24.13 22.77 19.61
N LEU A 565 -24.25 23.62 18.58
CA LEU A 565 -25.30 24.63 18.49
C LEU A 565 -26.64 24.04 18.04
N THR A 566 -26.62 23.19 17.02
CA THR A 566 -27.83 22.46 16.59
C THR A 566 -28.30 21.50 17.69
N THR A 567 -27.41 20.96 18.52
CA THR A 567 -27.79 20.14 19.68
C THR A 567 -28.42 20.91 20.84
N ALA A 568 -28.38 22.25 20.83
CA ALA A 568 -29.12 23.06 21.79
C ALA A 568 -30.63 23.06 21.47
N HIS A 569 -31.01 22.84 20.21
CA HIS A 569 -32.41 22.82 19.79
C HIS A 569 -33.02 21.43 19.95
N LYS A 570 -33.76 21.21 21.05
CA LYS A 570 -34.44 19.93 21.33
C LYS A 570 -35.39 19.51 20.21
N SER A 571 -36.10 20.44 19.56
CA SER A 571 -37.00 20.16 18.43
C SER A 571 -36.28 19.47 17.27
N LEU A 572 -35.13 20.00 16.86
CA LEU A 572 -34.29 19.43 15.80
C LEU A 572 -33.75 18.05 16.20
N LEU A 573 -33.33 17.88 17.45
CA LEU A 573 -32.90 16.56 17.94
C LEU A 573 -34.05 15.54 17.93
N HIS A 574 -35.25 15.93 18.35
CA HIS A 574 -36.44 15.07 18.27
C HIS A 574 -36.75 14.68 16.83
N LEU A 575 -36.66 15.61 15.90
CA LEU A 575 -36.80 15.31 14.47
C LEU A 575 -35.76 14.28 14.01
N LEU A 576 -34.48 14.47 14.39
CA LEU A 576 -33.39 13.55 14.04
C LEU A 576 -33.47 12.19 14.78
N THR A 577 -34.23 12.08 15.88
CA THR A 577 -34.55 10.76 16.48
C THR A 577 -35.52 9.93 15.64
N LYS A 578 -36.11 10.51 14.60
CA LYS A 578 -36.93 9.82 13.60
C LYS A 578 -36.18 9.59 12.29
N ASP A 579 -34.88 9.92 12.23
CA ASP A 579 -34.06 9.72 11.03
C ASP A 579 -34.02 8.23 10.63
N PRO A 580 -34.19 7.91 9.34
CA PRO A 580 -34.10 6.52 8.86
C PRO A 580 -32.71 5.91 9.05
N ASN A 581 -31.66 6.74 9.20
CA ASN A 581 -30.33 6.27 9.52
C ASN A 581 -30.17 5.98 11.02
N SER A 582 -29.96 4.71 11.35
CA SER A 582 -29.81 4.25 12.75
C SER A 582 -28.66 4.92 13.51
N LYS A 583 -27.56 5.32 12.86
CA LYS A 583 -26.47 6.06 13.53
C LYS A 583 -26.92 7.48 13.90
N VAL A 584 -27.59 8.19 12.99
CA VAL A 584 -28.13 9.55 13.26
C VAL A 584 -29.13 9.48 14.41
N ASN A 585 -30.09 8.56 14.31
CA ASN A 585 -31.08 8.26 15.34
C ASN A 585 -30.45 8.01 16.71
N TYR A 586 -29.45 7.12 16.76
CA TYR A 586 -28.73 6.77 17.99
C TYR A 586 -28.03 7.97 18.61
N TYR A 587 -27.28 8.75 17.82
CA TYR A 587 -26.57 9.91 18.35
C TYR A 587 -27.54 11.00 18.82
N ALA A 588 -28.65 11.21 18.13
CA ALA A 588 -29.68 12.17 18.52
C ALA A 588 -30.32 11.77 19.86
N LYS A 589 -30.73 10.51 20.01
CA LYS A 589 -31.23 9.95 21.28
C LYS A 589 -30.20 10.06 22.40
N LYS A 590 -28.94 9.76 22.10
CA LYS A 590 -27.84 9.85 23.09
C LYS A 590 -27.62 11.29 23.55
N LYS A 591 -27.67 12.27 22.66
CA LYS A 591 -27.58 13.69 23.00
C LYS A 591 -28.77 14.12 23.86
N LEU A 592 -30.01 13.80 23.46
CA LEU A 592 -31.23 14.10 24.25
C LEU A 592 -31.19 13.54 25.69
N ARG A 593 -30.58 12.37 25.90
CA ARG A 593 -30.42 11.76 27.24
C ARG A 593 -29.38 12.44 28.12
N LYS A 594 -28.45 13.22 27.56
CA LYS A 594 -27.49 13.97 28.37
C LYS A 594 -28.19 15.22 28.90
N ASN A 595 -28.49 15.26 30.20
CA ASN A 595 -29.04 16.44 30.88
C ASN A 595 -28.16 17.71 30.76
N ASP A 596 -26.93 17.59 30.26
CA ASP A 596 -26.03 18.71 29.94
C ASP A 596 -26.52 19.64 28.81
N ILE A 597 -27.59 19.29 28.07
CA ILE A 597 -28.19 20.21 27.08
C ILE A 597 -28.62 21.53 27.77
N LEU A 598 -29.08 21.47 29.02
CA LEU A 598 -29.52 22.64 29.80
C LEU A 598 -28.35 23.55 30.25
N ARG A 599 -27.14 23.00 30.45
CA ARG A 599 -25.98 23.81 30.84
C ARG A 599 -25.47 24.70 29.70
N ALA A 600 -25.62 24.27 28.45
CA ALA A 600 -25.26 25.07 27.28
C ALA A 600 -26.26 26.21 26.99
N GLU A 601 -27.54 26.05 27.35
CA GLU A 601 -28.53 27.13 27.32
C GLU A 601 -28.24 28.18 28.41
N MET A 602 -27.94 27.77 29.65
CA MET A 602 -27.65 28.71 30.75
C MET A 602 -26.37 29.54 30.56
N ILE A 603 -25.31 29.00 29.95
CA ILE A 603 -24.06 29.73 29.70
C ILE A 603 -24.21 30.76 28.56
N ARG A 604 -25.23 30.64 27.70
CA ARG A 604 -25.40 31.50 26.52
C ARG A 604 -26.32 32.70 26.71
N TYR A 605 -27.11 32.72 27.77
CA TYR A 605 -27.96 33.87 28.13
C TYR A 605 -27.41 34.70 29.29
N SER A 606 -26.18 34.41 29.74
CA SER A 606 -25.49 35.13 30.82
C SER A 606 -24.29 35.97 30.35
N GLY A 607 -24.28 36.37 29.07
CA GLY A 607 -23.27 37.27 28.48
C GLY A 607 -23.88 38.23 27.49
#